data_AF-A0A2I1FRS8-F1
#
_entry.id   AF-A0A2I1FRS8-F1
#
_cell.length_a   1.000
_cell.length_b   1.000
_cell.length_c   1.000
_cell.angle_alpha   90.00
_cell.angle_beta   90.00
_cell.angle_gamma   90.00
#
_symmetry.space_group_name_H-M   'P 1'
#
loop_
_entity.id
_entity.type
_entity.pdbx_description
1 polymer ?
#
loop_
_entity_poly.entity_id
_entity_poly.type
_entity_poly.pdbx_seq_one_letter_code
_entity_poly.pdbx_strand_id
1 'polypeptide(L)'
;IGLQTVRPLLFVTKDRLKETCIKANIPWVEDPSNQSMDHKRNVVRFSLDKFNKRYHIEGKEEYEPLTTKGLSRFMSHMEYHKNCVNSEANEIINHSRVKFDKNNGICTLILPDPIPSFHWILQKHLATRII
;
A
#
# COMPACT_ATOMS: atom_id res chain seq x y z
N ILE A 1 1.68 -24.44 -8.56
CA ILE A 1 0.41 -24.07 -7.91
C ILE A 1 0.76 -23.12 -6.78
N GLY A 2 0.41 -21.84 -6.88
CA GLY A 2 0.72 -20.84 -5.84
C GLY A 2 -0.29 -20.90 -4.70
N LEU A 3 0.17 -20.81 -3.45
CA LEU A 3 -0.69 -20.69 -2.28
C LEU A 3 -1.41 -19.34 -2.28
N GLN A 4 -2.73 -19.34 -2.36
CA GLN A 4 -3.53 -18.14 -2.21
C GLN A 4 -3.61 -17.77 -0.73
N THR A 5 -3.01 -16.64 -0.35
CA THR A 5 -3.12 -16.10 1.02
C THR A 5 -4.32 -15.18 1.11
N VAL A 6 -5.28 -15.50 1.97
CA VAL A 6 -6.46 -14.66 2.26
C VAL A 6 -6.29 -13.98 3.61
N ARG A 7 -6.65 -12.69 3.72
CA ARG A 7 -6.57 -11.91 4.97
C ARG A 7 -7.96 -11.36 5.35
N PRO A 8 -8.87 -12.18 5.89
CA PRO A 8 -10.27 -11.78 6.12
C PRO A 8 -10.43 -10.61 7.09
N LEU A 9 -9.53 -10.48 8.05
CA LEU A 9 -9.59 -9.48 9.11
C LEU A 9 -8.81 -8.20 8.80
N LEU A 10 -8.32 -8.03 7.56
CA LEU A 10 -7.45 -6.91 7.20
C LEU A 10 -8.07 -5.53 7.47
N PHE A 11 -9.39 -5.41 7.26
CA PHE A 11 -10.13 -4.16 7.43
C PHE A 11 -10.83 -4.05 8.80
N VAL A 12 -10.62 -5.01 9.69
CA VAL A 12 -11.24 -5.03 11.02
C VAL A 12 -10.26 -4.44 12.03
N THR A 13 -10.71 -3.45 12.80
CA THR A 13 -9.88 -2.86 13.86
C THR A 13 -9.68 -3.85 15.02
N LYS A 14 -8.57 -3.72 15.74
CA LYS A 14 -8.28 -4.55 16.92
C LYS A 14 -9.36 -4.39 17.99
N ASP A 15 -9.89 -3.19 18.17
CA ASP A 15 -10.94 -2.91 19.16
C ASP A 15 -12.24 -3.62 18.81
N ARG A 16 -12.64 -3.59 17.54
CA ARG A 16 -13.82 -4.35 17.06
C ARG A 16 -13.65 -5.86 17.25
N LEU A 17 -12.45 -6.40 17.06
CA LEU A 17 -12.16 -7.81 17.34
C LEU A 17 -12.32 -8.12 18.83
N LYS A 18 -11.79 -7.28 19.72
CA LYS A 18 -11.94 -7.44 21.18
C LYS A 18 -13.40 -7.42 21.60
N GLU A 19 -14.18 -6.45 21.13
CA GLU A 19 -15.62 -6.37 21.41
C GLU A 19 -16.37 -7.62 20.92
N THR A 20 -16.00 -8.15 19.76
CA THR A 20 -16.61 -9.37 19.21
C THR A 20 -16.29 -10.58 20.08
N CYS A 21 -15.05 -10.74 20.54
CA CYS A 21 -14.67 -11.82 21.45
C CYS A 21 -15.45 -11.74 22.78
N ILE A 22 -15.60 -10.53 23.34
CA ILE A 22 -16.38 -10.30 24.57
C ILE A 22 -17.84 -10.71 24.36
N LYS A 23 -18.48 -10.22 23.29
CA LYS A 23 -19.89 -10.53 22.97
C LYS A 23 -20.14 -12.01 22.73
N ALA A 24 -19.18 -12.70 22.11
CA ALA A 24 -19.28 -14.12 21.81
C ALA A 24 -18.80 -15.02 22.97
N ASN A 25 -18.42 -14.44 24.11
CA ASN A 25 -17.82 -15.15 25.24
C ASN A 25 -16.60 -16.01 24.84
N ILE A 26 -15.80 -15.50 23.90
CA ILE A 26 -14.58 -16.16 23.43
C ILE A 26 -13.41 -15.66 24.29
N PRO A 27 -12.71 -16.56 25.00
CA PRO A 27 -11.51 -16.20 25.74
C PRO A 27 -10.45 -15.63 24.80
N TRP A 28 -9.82 -14.53 25.20
CA TRP A 28 -8.69 -13.96 24.47
C TRP A 28 -7.59 -13.56 25.47
N VAL A 29 -6.34 -13.67 25.04
CA VAL A 29 -5.16 -13.33 25.83
C VAL A 29 -4.36 -12.29 25.07
N GLU A 30 -3.90 -11.25 25.76
CA GLU A 30 -2.95 -10.30 25.17
C GLU A 30 -1.56 -10.96 25.18
N ASP A 31 -0.98 -11.14 23.98
CA ASP A 31 0.33 -11.78 23.84
C ASP A 31 1.41 -10.96 24.58
N PRO A 32 2.19 -11.55 25.50
CA PRO A 32 3.25 -10.87 26.25
C PRO A 32 4.30 -10.18 25.36
N SER A 33 4.56 -10.72 24.17
CA SER A 33 5.51 -10.14 23.20
C SER A 33 5.13 -8.74 22.73
N ASN A 34 3.87 -8.33 22.95
CA ASN A 34 3.41 -6.97 22.68
C ASN A 34 4.13 -5.90 23.50
N GLN A 35 4.75 -6.27 24.62
CA GLN A 35 5.49 -5.35 25.49
C GLN A 35 6.98 -5.26 25.13
N SER A 36 7.50 -6.16 24.28
CA SER A 36 8.91 -6.10 23.87
C SER A 36 9.15 -4.99 22.84
N MET A 37 10.25 -4.26 23.01
CA MET A 37 10.74 -3.25 22.07
C MET A 37 11.75 -3.82 21.05
N ASP A 38 12.13 -5.09 21.19
CA ASP A 38 13.11 -5.75 20.30
C ASP A 38 12.56 -5.91 18.88
N HIS A 39 11.24 -5.91 18.74
CA HIS A 39 10.56 -5.96 17.45
C HIS A 39 10.30 -4.55 16.91
N LYS A 40 10.93 -4.22 15.76
CA LYS A 40 10.73 -2.93 15.04
C LYS A 40 9.25 -2.57 14.86
N ARG A 41 8.38 -3.57 14.64
CA ARG A 41 6.93 -3.37 14.52
C ARG A 41 6.29 -2.81 15.80
N ASN A 42 6.72 -3.30 16.96
CA ASN A 42 6.24 -2.80 18.25
C ASN A 42 6.69 -1.36 18.46
N VAL A 43 7.93 -1.02 18.10
CA VAL A 43 8.46 0.36 18.15
C VAL A 43 7.57 1.32 17.35
N VAL A 44 7.18 0.94 16.13
CA VAL A 44 6.25 1.72 15.29
C VAL A 44 4.89 1.87 15.97
N ARG A 45 4.33 0.79 16.53
CA ARG A 45 3.04 0.82 17.24
C ARG A 45 3.07 1.75 18.45
N PHE A 46 4.09 1.69 19.28
CA PHE A 46 4.23 2.57 20.45
C PHE A 46 4.45 4.03 20.04
N SER A 47 5.24 4.27 18.99
CA SER A 47 5.43 5.63 18.44
C SER A 47 4.13 6.23 17.91
N LEU A 48 3.32 5.45 17.19
CA LEU A 48 2.00 5.85 16.69
C LEU A 48 1.05 6.19 17.84
N ASP A 49 0.99 5.37 18.89
CA ASP A 49 0.16 5.62 20.07
C ASP A 49 0.56 6.94 20.77
N LYS A 50 1.87 7.17 20.94
CA LYS A 50 2.39 8.42 21.51
C LYS A 50 2.05 9.63 20.64
N PHE A 51 2.15 9.51 19.33
CA PHE A 51 1.81 10.57 18.38
C PHE A 51 0.32 10.92 18.43
N ASN A 52 -0.55 9.92 18.35
CA ASN A 52 -2.00 10.13 18.40
C ASN A 52 -2.48 10.68 19.75
N LYS A 53 -1.86 10.26 20.87
CA LYS A 53 -2.15 10.83 22.19
C LYS A 53 -1.80 12.31 22.28
N ARG A 54 -0.66 12.72 21.71
CA ARG A 54 -0.27 14.14 21.67
C ARG A 54 -1.26 14.98 20.89
N TYR A 55 -1.77 14.48 19.76
CA TYR A 55 -2.81 15.16 18.99
C TYR A 55 -4.04 15.48 19.86
N HIS A 56 -4.54 14.50 20.62
CA HIS A 56 -5.71 14.69 21.49
C HIS A 56 -5.47 15.64 22.68
N ILE A 57 -4.22 15.76 23.15
CA ILE A 57 -3.85 16.64 24.27
C ILE A 57 -3.58 18.06 23.79
N GLU A 58 -2.89 18.21 22.65
CA GLU A 58 -2.43 19.50 22.15
C GLU A 58 -3.47 20.22 21.27
N GLY A 59 -4.54 19.54 20.84
CA GLY A 59 -5.65 20.15 20.09
C GLY A 59 -5.23 20.83 18.78
N LYS A 60 -4.06 20.46 18.24
CA LYS A 60 -3.49 21.12 17.06
C LYS A 60 -4.21 20.67 15.79
N GLU A 61 -4.81 21.61 15.06
CA GLU A 61 -5.52 21.35 13.80
C GLU A 61 -4.61 21.09 12.59
N GLU A 62 -3.28 21.21 12.73
CA GLU A 62 -2.34 21.12 11.59
C GLU A 62 -2.29 19.75 10.90
N TYR A 63 -2.71 18.66 11.56
CA TYR A 63 -2.70 17.32 10.97
C TYR A 63 -3.75 16.39 11.57
N GLU A 64 -4.38 15.53 10.76
CA GLU A 64 -5.27 14.49 11.29
C GLU A 64 -4.47 13.36 12.00
N PRO A 65 -5.03 12.72 13.03
CA PRO A 65 -4.39 11.59 13.68
C PRO A 65 -4.27 10.41 12.69
N LEU A 66 -3.17 9.65 12.81
CA LEU A 66 -2.91 8.46 11.99
C LEU A 66 -3.79 7.31 12.47
N THR A 67 -5.07 7.36 12.10
CA THR A 67 -6.07 6.36 12.43
C THR A 67 -6.09 5.21 11.42
N THR A 68 -6.58 4.05 11.84
CA THR A 68 -6.78 2.90 10.93
C THR A 68 -7.68 3.28 9.75
N LYS A 69 -8.68 4.15 9.97
CA LYS A 69 -9.59 4.63 8.92
C LYS A 69 -8.87 5.54 7.92
N GLY A 70 -8.08 6.50 8.40
CA GLY A 70 -7.27 7.38 7.56
C GLY A 70 -6.27 6.60 6.70
N LEU A 71 -5.53 5.68 7.33
CA LEU A 71 -4.60 4.79 6.62
C LEU A 71 -5.31 3.89 5.61
N SER A 72 -6.49 3.36 5.92
CA SER A 72 -7.26 2.52 4.99
C SER A 72 -7.69 3.30 3.74
N ARG A 73 -8.11 4.56 3.91
CA ARG A 73 -8.43 5.46 2.79
C ARG A 73 -7.19 5.72 1.92
N PHE A 74 -6.06 6.05 2.55
CA PHE A 74 -4.80 6.26 1.87
C PHE A 74 -4.37 5.02 1.07
N MET A 75 -4.41 3.83 1.67
CA MET A 75 -4.08 2.59 0.97
C MET A 75 -5.01 2.32 -0.22
N SER A 76 -6.31 2.59 -0.07
CA SER A 76 -7.27 2.41 -1.17
C SER A 76 -6.96 3.33 -2.34
N HIS A 77 -6.57 4.57 -2.05
CA HIS A 77 -6.15 5.53 -3.06
C HIS A 77 -4.84 5.11 -3.74
N MET A 78 -3.85 4.65 -2.98
CA MET A 78 -2.59 4.16 -3.53
C MET A 78 -2.77 2.89 -4.38
N GLU A 79 -3.68 1.99 -4.00
CA GLU A 79 -4.00 0.81 -4.79
C GLU A 79 -4.68 1.20 -6.11
N TYR A 80 -5.60 2.17 -6.09
CA TYR A 80 -6.17 2.73 -7.32
C TYR A 80 -5.08 3.30 -8.23
N HIS A 81 -4.21 4.16 -7.70
CA HIS A 81 -3.12 4.76 -8.46
C HIS A 81 -2.19 3.70 -9.06
N LYS A 82 -1.79 2.71 -8.26
CA LYS A 82 -0.99 1.56 -8.70
C LYS A 82 -1.68 0.82 -9.85
N ASN A 83 -2.98 0.59 -9.76
CA ASN A 83 -3.73 -0.10 -10.82
C ASN A 83 -3.76 0.71 -12.12
N CYS A 84 -3.95 2.03 -12.05
CA CYS A 84 -3.87 2.90 -13.22
C CYS A 84 -2.48 2.82 -13.87
N VAL A 85 -1.41 3.03 -13.10
CA VAL A 85 -0.03 2.98 -13.61
C VAL A 85 0.28 1.61 -14.21
N ASN A 86 -0.12 0.52 -13.54
CA ASN A 86 0.11 -0.82 -14.04
C ASN A 86 -0.71 -1.13 -15.31
N SER A 87 -1.92 -0.59 -15.45
CA SER A 87 -2.71 -0.76 -16.68
C SER A 87 -1.97 -0.16 -17.88
N GLU A 88 -1.52 1.08 -17.74
CA GLU A 88 -0.74 1.77 -18.77
C GLU A 88 0.58 1.02 -19.04
N ALA A 89 1.35 0.73 -17.99
CA ALA A 89 2.63 0.04 -18.14
C ALA A 89 2.50 -1.36 -18.76
N ASN A 90 1.43 -2.10 -18.43
CA ASN A 90 1.18 -3.41 -19.03
C ASN A 90 0.80 -3.29 -20.51
N GLU A 91 0.10 -2.25 -20.94
CA GLU A 91 -0.12 -1.98 -22.36
C GLU A 91 1.21 -1.79 -23.10
N ILE A 92 2.14 -1.02 -22.51
CA ILE A 92 3.49 -0.85 -23.04
C ILE A 92 4.21 -2.19 -23.14
N ILE A 93 4.20 -3.00 -22.07
CA ILE A 93 4.90 -4.29 -22.00
C ILE A 93 4.28 -5.33 -22.93
N ASN A 94 2.96 -5.30 -23.14
CA ASN A 94 2.30 -6.26 -24.04
C ASN A 94 2.65 -5.99 -25.51
N HIS A 95 2.86 -4.73 -25.88
CA HIS A 95 3.21 -4.34 -27.25
C HIS A 95 4.72 -4.14 -27.48
N SER A 96 5.52 -4.05 -26.41
CA SER A 96 6.96 -3.82 -26.45
C SER A 96 7.73 -4.93 -25.75
N ARG A 97 8.86 -5.38 -26.30
CA ARG A 97 9.71 -6.37 -25.62
C ARG A 97 10.74 -5.67 -24.75
N VAL A 98 10.71 -5.92 -23.44
CA VAL A 98 11.74 -5.47 -22.52
C VAL A 98 12.83 -6.54 -22.40
N LYS A 99 14.08 -6.19 -22.66
CA LYS A 99 15.26 -7.04 -22.44
C LYS A 99 16.17 -6.43 -21.38
N PHE A 100 16.54 -7.23 -20.39
CA PHE A 100 17.53 -6.84 -19.39
C PHE A 100 18.82 -7.63 -19.61
N ASP A 101 19.90 -6.92 -19.95
CA ASP A 101 21.26 -7.44 -19.92
C ASP A 101 21.81 -7.31 -18.49
N LYS A 102 21.81 -8.43 -17.77
CA LYS A 102 22.26 -8.48 -16.37
C LYS A 102 23.77 -8.29 -16.21
N ASN A 103 24.56 -8.53 -17.26
CA ASN A 103 26.01 -8.43 -17.18
C ASN A 103 26.48 -6.97 -17.34
N ASN A 104 25.76 -6.21 -18.17
CA ASN A 104 26.09 -4.81 -18.45
C ASN A 104 25.16 -3.81 -17.73
N GLY A 105 24.12 -4.29 -17.05
CA GLY A 105 23.14 -3.45 -16.37
C GLY A 105 22.23 -2.66 -17.32
N ILE A 106 22.16 -3.06 -18.60
CA ILE A 106 21.41 -2.35 -19.64
C ILE A 106 19.98 -2.91 -19.71
N CYS A 107 19.00 -2.02 -19.71
CA CYS A 107 17.62 -2.33 -20.03
C CYS A 107 17.28 -1.77 -21.42
N THR A 108 16.81 -2.61 -22.33
CA THR A 108 16.39 -2.23 -23.68
C THR A 108 14.89 -2.44 -23.83
N LEU A 109 14.17 -1.38 -24.17
CA LEU A 109 12.78 -1.43 -24.58
C LEU A 109 12.72 -1.49 -26.12
N ILE A 110 12.20 -2.58 -26.66
CA ILE A 110 12.04 -2.79 -28.11
C ILE A 110 10.57 -2.53 -28.45
N LEU A 111 10.33 -1.49 -29.23
CA LEU A 111 9.01 -1.08 -29.70
C LEU A 111 8.53 -1.98 -30.86
N PRO A 112 7.22 -2.10 -31.09
CA PRO A 112 6.70 -2.80 -32.26
C PRO A 112 7.04 -2.07 -33.57
N ASP A 113 7.27 -2.81 -34.66
CA ASP A 113 7.54 -2.26 -36.00
C ASP A 113 6.55 -2.85 -37.03
N PRO A 114 5.70 -2.04 -37.69
CA PRO A 114 5.57 -0.59 -37.51
C PRO A 114 4.94 -0.21 -36.17
N ILE A 115 5.33 0.94 -35.60
CA ILE A 115 4.73 1.47 -34.37
C ILE A 115 3.29 1.90 -34.68
N PRO A 116 2.27 1.36 -33.98
CA PRO A 116 0.88 1.78 -34.19
C PRO A 116 0.69 3.27 -33.89
N SER A 117 -0.15 3.97 -34.65
CA SER A 117 -0.37 5.42 -34.47
C SER A 117 -0.97 5.80 -33.11
N PHE A 118 -1.69 4.86 -32.47
CA PHE A 118 -2.24 5.02 -31.12
C PHE A 118 -1.23 4.69 -30.01
N HIS A 119 -0.03 4.24 -30.34
CA HIS A 119 0.98 3.84 -29.35
C HIS A 119 1.42 5.04 -28.51
N TRP A 120 1.48 4.86 -27.18
CA TRP A 120 1.78 5.90 -26.20
C TRP A 120 3.04 6.73 -26.50
N ILE A 121 4.09 6.12 -27.06
CA ILE A 121 5.35 6.82 -27.36
C ILE A 121 5.22 7.88 -28.46
N LEU A 122 4.17 7.77 -29.29
CA LEU A 122 3.83 8.76 -30.31
C LEU A 122 2.83 9.82 -29.78
N GLN A 123 2.28 9.63 -28.58
CA GLN A 123 1.37 10.59 -27.96
C GLN A 123 2.15 11.77 -27.38
N LYS A 124 1.67 12.99 -27.62
CA LYS A 124 2.32 14.25 -27.22
C LYS A 124 2.33 14.53 -25.71
N HIS A 125 1.77 13.66 -24.88
CA HIS A 125 1.46 13.98 -23.49
C HIS A 125 1.90 12.87 -22.53
N LEU A 126 3.19 12.86 -22.19
CA LEU A 126 3.63 12.26 -20.93
C LEU A 126 3.38 13.28 -19.81
N ALA A 127 2.23 13.14 -19.15
CA ALA A 127 1.80 13.83 -17.93
C ALA A 127 1.89 15.37 -17.92
N THR A 128 0.79 16.06 -18.21
CA THR A 128 0.65 17.50 -17.93
C THR A 128 0.28 17.82 -16.48
N ARG A 129 -0.09 16.82 -15.66
CA ARG A 129 -0.35 16.98 -14.22
C ARG A 129 -0.04 15.70 -13.44
N ILE A 130 0.75 15.85 -12.38
CA ILE A 130 0.72 14.95 -11.21
C ILE A 130 -0.32 15.57 -10.27
N ILE A 131 -1.42 14.86 -10.00
CA ILE A 131 -2.43 15.26 -9.00
C ILE A 131 -2.11 14.52 -7.70
#